data_AF-A0A849XY15-F1
#
_entry.id   AF-A0A849XY15-F1
#
_cell.length_a   1.000
_cell.length_b   1.000
_cell.length_c   1.000
_cell.angle_alpha   90.00
_cell.angle_beta   90.00
_cell.angle_gamma   90.00
#
_symmetry.space_group_name_H-M   'P 1'
#
loop_
_entity.id
_entity.type
_entity.pdbx_description
1 polymer ?
#
loop_
_entity_poly.entity_id
_entity_poly.type
_entity_poly.pdbx_seq_one_letter_code
_entity_poly.pdbx_strand_id
1 'polypeptide(L)'
;MMRSLPGGAGRVFLWQRVNQAVYLARNIVLARYIVPADYGDFAAALNLASYVAIASALEFRTAFFSKPDLGEDATRTQWSAEVLLNTFSLLLGLGLAPLLGAEYSPEVLIAMVGLLAVGVLDAGYSTHLYLVEKRMEFPFLTALRTFVNLLGFALCLALAMAGWGWKALLVDRVAIALVTGVVLWAHTGWRPSLRLHRPSLRWYWGFVSVMFLNALWGKVLFGFDIFAITRRLGGVFTGIYNMAMKWALIPMELGAGFLAVMALSLYSKERVRGPEAVRAAYGEVTFHIVRFSTAIAVLMALFMQDLFCFAYGPEWRQGACNADAPAGIGDPRLLRPSGSYPACASPYGAMDMEGNVSEWVETTDPRWAGEAWLAGGTLWTGVYGRGCAARHAHGNGQTSTEDDGFRCCADPAR
;
A
#
# COMPACT_ATOMS: atom_id res chain seq x y z
N MET A 1 20.39 15.48 22.13
CA MET A 1 19.35 16.20 21.37
C MET A 1 17.90 15.75 21.69
N MET A 2 17.65 14.81 22.63
CA MET A 2 16.30 14.25 22.88
C MET A 2 15.60 14.73 24.17
N ARG A 3 16.10 15.77 24.87
CA ARG A 3 15.58 16.15 26.20
C ARG A 3 14.57 17.30 26.24
N SER A 4 14.07 17.78 25.10
CA SER A 4 13.03 18.82 25.11
C SER A 4 12.10 18.76 23.89
N LEU A 5 11.45 17.61 23.68
CA LEU A 5 10.18 17.61 22.95
C LEU A 5 9.09 17.95 23.97
N PRO A 6 8.29 19.02 23.79
CA PRO A 6 7.18 19.33 24.66
C PRO A 6 6.28 18.10 24.77
N GLY A 7 5.79 17.78 25.97
CA GLY A 7 5.10 16.51 26.25
C GLY A 7 3.92 16.16 25.31
N GLY A 8 3.40 17.11 24.51
CA GLY A 8 2.49 16.84 23.40
C GLY A 8 3.14 16.18 22.19
N ALA A 9 4.30 16.66 21.72
CA ALA A 9 4.98 16.15 20.53
C ALA A 9 5.50 14.72 20.72
N GLY A 10 6.04 14.40 21.91
CA GLY A 10 6.48 13.04 22.26
C GLY A 10 5.33 12.04 22.30
N ARG A 11 4.15 12.45 22.79
CA ARG A 11 2.94 11.61 22.82
C ARG A 11 2.37 11.38 21.42
N VAL A 12 2.33 12.41 20.58
CA VAL A 12 1.93 12.27 19.16
C VAL A 12 2.88 11.34 18.41
N PHE A 13 4.18 11.47 18.65
CA PHE A 13 5.19 10.60 18.06
C PHE A 13 5.02 9.14 18.48
N LEU A 14 4.87 8.88 19.79
CA LEU A 14 4.61 7.53 20.31
C LEU A 14 3.34 6.93 19.69
N TRP A 15 2.28 7.72 19.58
CA TRP A 15 1.03 7.30 18.95
C TRP A 15 1.18 6.96 17.47
N GLN A 16 1.95 7.73 16.71
CA GLN A 16 2.26 7.39 15.32
C GLN A 16 3.02 6.06 15.20
N ARG A 17 3.95 5.78 16.12
CA ARG A 17 4.68 4.50 16.13
C ARG A 17 3.77 3.33 16.42
N VAL A 18 2.84 3.47 17.37
CA VAL A 18 1.82 2.45 17.66
C VAL A 18 0.96 2.20 16.41
N ASN A 19 0.48 3.24 15.74
CA ASN A 19 -0.31 3.08 14.52
C ASN A 19 0.47 2.40 13.38
N GLN A 20 1.76 2.72 13.22
CA GLN A 20 2.61 2.05 12.23
C GLN A 20 2.84 0.57 12.58
N ALA A 21 3.06 0.25 13.85
CA ALA A 21 3.21 -1.14 14.30
C ALA A 21 1.91 -1.94 14.08
N VAL A 22 0.75 -1.33 14.39
CA VAL A 22 -0.58 -1.92 14.11
C VAL A 22 -0.77 -2.14 12.61
N TYR A 23 -0.38 -1.18 11.77
CA TYR A 23 -0.46 -1.30 10.31
C TYR A 23 0.42 -2.44 9.77
N LEU A 24 1.65 -2.56 10.27
CA LEU A 24 2.57 -3.64 9.91
C LEU A 24 2.01 -5.00 10.34
N ALA A 25 1.57 -5.12 11.60
CA ALA A 25 0.96 -6.34 12.13
C ALA A 25 -0.27 -6.73 11.31
N ARG A 26 -1.13 -5.76 10.98
CA ARG A 26 -2.29 -5.96 10.11
C ARG A 26 -1.90 -6.56 8.76
N ASN A 27 -0.89 -6.00 8.08
CA ASN A 27 -0.46 -6.52 6.79
C ASN A 27 0.11 -7.94 6.88
N ILE A 28 0.91 -8.24 7.92
CA ILE A 28 1.45 -9.60 8.15
C ILE A 28 0.33 -10.60 8.39
N VAL A 29 -0.67 -10.23 9.20
CA VAL A 29 -1.80 -11.12 9.52
C VAL A 29 -2.66 -11.34 8.29
N LEU A 30 -3.07 -10.28 7.58
CA LEU A 30 -3.94 -10.39 6.41
C LEU A 30 -3.27 -11.11 5.24
N ALA A 31 -1.93 -10.98 5.09
CA ALA A 31 -1.17 -11.74 4.10
C ALA A 31 -1.24 -13.26 4.28
N ARG A 32 -1.67 -13.77 5.45
CA ARG A 32 -1.88 -15.21 5.69
C ARG A 32 -3.27 -15.70 5.28
N TYR A 33 -4.25 -14.81 5.18
CA TYR A 33 -5.66 -15.17 4.95
C TYR A 33 -6.19 -14.74 3.58
N ILE A 34 -5.53 -13.79 2.93
CA ILE A 34 -5.91 -13.30 1.60
C ILE A 34 -4.84 -13.76 0.63
N VAL A 35 -5.26 -14.49 -0.41
CA VAL A 35 -4.34 -15.01 -1.43
C VAL A 35 -3.70 -13.86 -2.23
N PRO A 36 -2.46 -14.02 -2.73
CA PRO A 36 -1.75 -12.96 -3.45
C PRO A 36 -2.51 -12.38 -4.65
N ALA A 37 -3.34 -13.18 -5.33
CA ALA A 37 -4.16 -12.75 -6.45
C ALA A 37 -5.20 -11.67 -6.04
N ASP A 38 -5.95 -11.92 -4.97
CA ASP A 38 -6.93 -10.97 -4.40
C ASP A 38 -6.27 -9.65 -3.96
N TYR A 39 -5.09 -9.76 -3.37
CA TYR A 39 -4.28 -8.60 -3.01
C TYR A 39 -3.83 -7.80 -4.24
N GLY A 40 -3.46 -8.49 -5.32
CA GLY A 40 -3.09 -7.91 -6.60
C GLY A 40 -4.25 -7.15 -7.24
N ASP A 41 -5.43 -7.76 -7.30
CA ASP A 41 -6.64 -7.15 -7.86
C ASP A 41 -7.06 -5.91 -7.08
N PHE A 42 -7.07 -5.98 -5.75
CA PHE A 42 -7.38 -4.82 -4.91
C PHE A 42 -6.35 -3.68 -5.07
N ALA A 43 -5.07 -4.02 -5.21
CA ALA A 43 -4.02 -3.04 -5.43
C ALA A 43 -4.14 -2.37 -6.81
N ALA A 44 -4.45 -3.14 -7.86
CA ALA A 44 -4.72 -2.62 -9.20
C ALA A 44 -5.95 -1.69 -9.18
N ALA A 45 -7.01 -2.10 -8.48
CA ALA A 45 -8.21 -1.29 -8.30
C ALA A 45 -7.93 0.02 -7.55
N LEU A 46 -7.09 0.00 -6.51
CA LEU A 46 -6.68 1.18 -5.77
C LEU A 46 -5.90 2.17 -6.65
N ASN A 47 -4.97 1.65 -7.45
CA ASN A 47 -4.20 2.44 -8.39
C ASN A 47 -5.12 3.07 -9.45
N LEU A 48 -5.99 2.29 -10.07
CA LEU A 48 -6.94 2.75 -11.08
C LEU A 48 -7.93 3.78 -10.51
N ALA A 49 -8.50 3.51 -9.33
CA ALA A 49 -9.38 4.44 -8.63
C ALA A 49 -8.65 5.75 -8.33
N SER A 50 -7.36 5.71 -8.00
CA SER A 50 -6.58 6.93 -7.77
C SER A 50 -6.49 7.80 -9.02
N TYR A 51 -6.36 7.24 -10.23
CA TYR A 51 -6.35 8.00 -11.48
C TYR A 51 -7.72 8.58 -11.81
N VAL A 52 -8.79 7.82 -11.61
CA VAL A 52 -10.17 8.30 -11.83
C VAL A 52 -10.55 9.39 -10.82
N ALA A 53 -10.10 9.26 -9.58
CA ALA A 53 -10.33 10.22 -8.52
C ALA A 53 -9.41 11.46 -8.58
N ILE A 54 -8.80 11.78 -9.73
CA ILE A 54 -7.84 12.89 -9.81
C ILE A 54 -8.47 14.24 -9.45
N ALA A 55 -9.74 14.47 -9.82
CA ALA A 55 -10.49 15.65 -9.41
C ALA A 55 -10.69 15.74 -7.89
N SER A 56 -10.67 14.60 -7.19
CA SER A 56 -10.73 14.51 -5.72
C SER A 56 -9.35 14.67 -5.07
N ALA A 57 -8.27 14.70 -5.85
CA ALA A 57 -6.91 15.04 -5.38
C ALA A 57 -6.72 16.56 -5.16
N LEU A 58 -7.77 17.36 -5.33
CA LEU A 58 -7.77 18.77 -4.96
C LEU A 58 -7.61 18.89 -3.43
N GLU A 59 -6.57 19.60 -2.98
CA GLU A 59 -6.24 19.76 -1.56
C GLU A 59 -7.17 20.75 -0.83
N PHE A 60 -8.48 20.48 -0.83
CA PHE A 60 -9.47 21.32 -0.17
C PHE A 60 -9.24 21.45 1.33
N ARG A 61 -8.65 20.43 1.97
CA ARG A 61 -8.19 20.53 3.36
C ARG A 61 -7.22 21.71 3.54
N THR A 62 -6.13 21.74 2.78
CA THR A 62 -5.14 22.83 2.83
C THR A 62 -5.78 24.18 2.52
N ALA A 63 -6.67 24.24 1.53
CA ALA A 63 -7.40 25.44 1.18
C ALA A 63 -8.33 25.93 2.31
N PHE A 64 -9.02 25.01 3.01
CA PHE A 64 -9.92 25.31 4.12
C PHE A 64 -9.18 25.97 5.29
N PHE A 65 -8.00 25.46 5.63
CA PHE A 65 -7.15 26.04 6.67
C PHE A 65 -6.49 27.37 6.24
N SER A 66 -6.24 27.55 4.95
CA SER A 66 -5.60 28.76 4.41
C SER A 66 -6.57 29.90 4.14
N LYS A 67 -7.88 29.66 4.19
CA LYS A 67 -8.90 30.68 3.88
C LYS A 67 -8.99 31.72 5.00
N PRO A 68 -8.78 33.02 4.72
CA PRO A 68 -8.81 34.07 5.75
C PRO A 68 -10.19 34.28 6.37
N ASP A 69 -11.24 34.23 5.54
CA ASP A 69 -12.63 34.42 5.97
C ASP A 69 -13.41 33.10 5.82
N LEU A 70 -13.51 32.37 6.92
CA LEU A 70 -14.20 31.09 7.01
C LEU A 70 -15.60 31.26 7.63
N GLY A 71 -16.48 31.96 6.93
CA GLY A 71 -17.91 31.98 7.23
C GLY A 71 -18.65 30.70 6.86
N GLU A 72 -19.95 30.64 7.17
CA GLU A 72 -20.82 29.51 6.87
C GLU A 72 -20.89 29.22 5.35
N ASP A 73 -20.93 30.29 4.54
CA ASP A 73 -20.95 30.17 3.08
C ASP A 73 -19.66 29.55 2.52
N ALA A 74 -18.51 29.88 3.09
CA ALA A 74 -17.25 29.25 2.71
C ALA A 74 -17.20 27.77 3.10
N THR A 75 -17.61 27.46 4.33
CA THR A 75 -17.65 26.11 4.89
C THR A 75 -18.56 25.19 4.06
N ARG A 76 -19.80 25.62 3.78
CA ARG A 76 -20.74 24.88 2.93
C ARG A 76 -20.27 24.75 1.49
N THR A 77 -19.61 25.77 0.96
CA THR A 77 -19.05 25.71 -0.41
C THR A 77 -17.94 24.68 -0.52
N GLN A 78 -17.04 24.60 0.48
CA GLN A 78 -16.01 23.55 0.52
C GLN A 78 -16.63 22.16 0.57
N TRP A 79 -17.56 21.92 1.50
CA TRP A 79 -18.26 20.63 1.60
C TRP A 79 -18.95 20.24 0.29
N SER A 80 -19.73 21.17 -0.27
CA SER A 80 -20.47 20.95 -1.51
C SER A 80 -19.53 20.64 -2.67
N ALA A 81 -18.40 21.34 -2.78
CA ALA A 81 -17.42 21.11 -3.83
C ALA A 81 -16.79 19.70 -3.72
N GLU A 82 -16.34 19.31 -2.52
CA GLU A 82 -15.75 17.97 -2.33
C GLU A 82 -16.72 16.83 -2.59
N VAL A 83 -17.97 16.93 -2.09
CA VAL A 83 -19.01 15.92 -2.32
C VAL A 83 -19.34 15.83 -3.80
N LEU A 84 -19.50 16.96 -4.51
CA LEU A 84 -19.79 16.97 -5.94
C LEU A 84 -18.64 16.38 -6.76
N LEU A 85 -17.39 16.69 -6.41
CA LEU A 85 -16.21 16.17 -7.11
C LEU A 85 -16.02 14.66 -6.90
N ASN A 86 -16.19 14.16 -5.68
CA ASN A 86 -16.10 12.72 -5.41
C ASN A 86 -17.27 11.97 -6.05
N THR A 87 -18.48 12.55 -6.04
CA THR A 87 -19.64 11.99 -6.73
C THR A 87 -19.39 11.95 -8.24
N PHE A 88 -18.82 13.01 -8.81
CA PHE A 88 -18.41 13.02 -10.21
C PHE A 88 -17.36 11.94 -10.51
N SER A 89 -16.35 11.76 -9.66
CA SER A 89 -15.35 10.69 -9.81
C SER A 89 -15.99 9.30 -9.78
N LEU A 90 -16.98 9.06 -8.91
CA LEU A 90 -17.73 7.80 -8.88
C LEU A 90 -18.53 7.59 -10.17
N LEU A 91 -19.27 8.59 -10.62
CA LEU A 91 -20.05 8.52 -11.87
C LEU A 91 -19.15 8.32 -13.09
N LEU A 92 -18.00 8.98 -13.12
CA LEU A 92 -16.98 8.79 -14.14
C LEU A 92 -16.43 7.36 -14.11
N GLY A 93 -16.12 6.82 -12.92
CA GLY A 93 -15.68 5.42 -12.77
C GLY A 93 -16.72 4.42 -13.25
N LEU A 94 -18.00 4.63 -12.94
CA LEU A 94 -19.11 3.81 -13.43
C LEU A 94 -19.23 3.87 -14.97
N GLY A 95 -19.04 5.05 -15.56
CA GLY A 95 -19.07 5.21 -17.02
C GLY A 95 -17.84 4.64 -17.73
N LEU A 96 -16.67 4.68 -17.09
CA LEU A 96 -15.42 4.14 -17.65
C LEU A 96 -15.30 2.62 -17.46
N ALA A 97 -15.91 2.02 -16.43
CA ALA A 97 -15.77 0.60 -16.13
C ALA A 97 -16.07 -0.32 -17.33
N PRO A 98 -17.16 -0.14 -18.12
CA PRO A 98 -17.40 -0.95 -19.31
C PRO A 98 -16.32 -0.81 -20.40
N LEU A 99 -15.73 0.38 -20.53
CA LEU A 99 -14.69 0.67 -21.52
C LEU A 99 -13.35 0.03 -21.13
N LEU A 100 -13.11 -0.12 -19.82
CA LEU A 100 -11.89 -0.70 -19.26
C LEU A 100 -11.95 -2.23 -19.15
N GLY A 101 -13.10 -2.85 -19.42
CA GLY A 101 -13.28 -4.31 -19.34
C GLY A 101 -12.44 -5.13 -20.32
N ALA A 102 -11.84 -4.49 -21.33
CA ALA A 102 -10.87 -5.13 -22.22
C ALA A 102 -9.47 -5.25 -21.61
N GLU A 103 -9.12 -4.40 -20.64
CA GLU A 103 -7.79 -4.35 -20.02
C GLU A 103 -7.76 -4.86 -18.58
N TYR A 104 -8.90 -4.81 -17.87
CA TYR A 104 -9.00 -5.18 -16.45
C TYR A 104 -10.08 -6.23 -16.20
N SER A 105 -9.84 -7.08 -15.20
CA SER A 105 -10.82 -8.07 -14.76
C SER A 105 -12.07 -7.42 -14.14
N PRO A 106 -13.23 -8.09 -14.18
CA PRO A 106 -14.45 -7.62 -13.51
C PRO A 106 -14.23 -7.29 -12.04
N GLU A 107 -13.41 -8.07 -11.34
CA GLU A 107 -13.08 -7.92 -9.91
C GLU A 107 -12.38 -6.59 -9.65
N VAL A 108 -11.38 -6.23 -10.46
CA VAL A 108 -10.65 -4.96 -10.36
C VAL A 108 -11.60 -3.78 -10.58
N LEU A 109 -12.50 -3.88 -11.57
CA LEU A 109 -13.44 -2.80 -11.90
C LEU A 109 -14.50 -2.60 -10.80
N ILE A 110 -15.03 -3.70 -10.23
CA ILE A 110 -15.97 -3.64 -9.10
C ILE A 110 -15.28 -3.03 -7.87
N ALA A 111 -14.05 -3.47 -7.57
CA ALA A 111 -13.26 -2.93 -6.47
C ALA A 111 -12.97 -1.42 -6.67
N MET A 112 -12.63 -1.00 -7.90
CA MET A 112 -12.40 0.41 -8.24
C MET A 112 -13.64 1.25 -7.96
N VAL A 113 -14.81 0.82 -8.44
CA VAL A 113 -16.09 1.53 -8.20
C VAL A 113 -16.40 1.58 -6.70
N GLY A 114 -16.19 0.48 -5.98
CA GLY A 114 -16.36 0.43 -4.53
C GLY A 114 -15.47 1.43 -3.79
N LEU A 115 -14.20 1.56 -4.20
CA LEU A 115 -13.26 2.53 -3.64
C LEU A 115 -13.65 3.98 -3.94
N LEU A 116 -14.15 4.25 -5.16
CA LEU A 116 -14.69 5.57 -5.50
C LEU A 116 -15.93 5.92 -4.67
N ALA A 117 -16.77 4.94 -4.38
CA ALA A 117 -17.92 5.12 -3.49
C ALA A 117 -17.48 5.42 -2.04
N VAL A 118 -16.41 4.79 -1.55
CA VAL A 118 -15.80 5.17 -0.26
C VAL A 118 -15.33 6.62 -0.27
N GLY A 119 -14.74 7.10 -1.38
CA GLY A 119 -14.36 8.52 -1.53
C GLY A 119 -15.55 9.49 -1.36
N VAL A 120 -16.75 9.11 -1.81
CA VAL A 120 -17.97 9.89 -1.58
C VAL A 120 -18.34 9.92 -0.09
N LEU A 121 -18.19 8.80 0.62
CA LEU A 121 -18.41 8.75 2.08
C LEU A 121 -17.42 9.66 2.82
N ASP A 122 -16.15 9.62 2.44
CA ASP A 122 -15.09 10.46 3.01
C ASP A 122 -15.36 11.96 2.80
N ALA A 123 -15.76 12.35 1.59
CA ALA A 123 -16.18 13.71 1.28
C ALA A 123 -17.42 14.13 2.11
N GLY A 124 -18.30 13.18 2.42
CA GLY A 124 -19.51 13.41 3.22
C GLY A 124 -19.20 13.91 4.64
N TYR A 125 -18.09 13.49 5.25
CA TYR A 125 -17.69 13.93 6.59
C TYR A 125 -16.48 14.87 6.62
N SER A 126 -15.87 15.22 5.49
CA SER A 126 -14.60 15.95 5.45
C SER A 126 -14.64 17.29 6.18
N THR A 127 -15.70 18.08 6.01
CA THR A 127 -15.87 19.35 6.72
C THR A 127 -15.99 19.16 8.23
N HIS A 128 -16.67 18.11 8.68
CA HIS A 128 -16.75 17.79 10.11
C HIS A 128 -15.35 17.48 10.66
N LEU A 129 -14.56 16.69 9.94
CA LEU A 129 -13.17 16.43 10.28
C LEU A 129 -12.36 17.73 10.36
N TYR A 130 -12.47 18.61 9.36
CA TYR A 130 -11.73 19.88 9.33
C TYR A 130 -12.11 20.81 10.47
N LEU A 131 -13.39 20.85 10.84
CA LEU A 131 -13.87 21.64 11.98
C LEU A 131 -13.27 21.13 13.31
N VAL A 132 -13.25 19.82 13.53
CA VAL A 132 -12.63 19.22 14.74
C VAL A 132 -11.12 19.46 14.76
N GLU A 133 -10.44 19.31 13.61
CA GLU A 133 -9.01 19.63 13.48
C GLU A 133 -8.73 21.11 13.74
N LYS A 134 -9.59 22.01 13.27
CA LYS A 134 -9.48 23.47 13.51
C LYS A 134 -9.73 23.85 14.96
N ARG A 135 -10.56 23.09 15.68
CA ARG A 135 -10.73 23.19 17.15
C ARG A 135 -9.58 22.57 17.94
N MET A 136 -8.60 21.96 17.26
CA MET A 136 -7.42 21.34 17.86
C MET A 136 -7.76 20.17 18.80
N GLU A 137 -8.89 19.50 18.58
CA GLU A 137 -9.37 18.36 19.38
C GLU A 137 -8.69 17.04 18.96
N PHE A 138 -7.36 17.06 18.82
CA PHE A 138 -6.58 15.90 18.38
C PHE A 138 -6.69 14.65 19.27
N PRO A 139 -6.85 14.74 20.61
CA PRO A 139 -7.06 13.56 21.43
C PRO A 139 -8.33 12.79 21.05
N PHE A 140 -9.43 13.48 20.79
CA PHE A 140 -10.67 12.88 20.31
C PHE A 140 -10.48 12.24 18.93
N LEU A 141 -9.86 12.95 17.99
CA LEU A 141 -9.58 12.41 16.65
C LEU A 141 -8.66 11.19 16.69
N THR A 142 -7.68 11.19 17.58
CA THR A 142 -6.75 10.04 17.74
C THR A 142 -7.49 8.84 18.31
N ALA A 143 -8.29 9.03 19.36
CA ALA A 143 -9.10 7.95 19.93
C ALA A 143 -10.08 7.37 18.89
N LEU A 144 -10.78 8.23 18.15
CA LEU A 144 -11.68 7.81 17.07
C LEU A 144 -10.94 7.02 15.98
N ARG A 145 -9.81 7.54 15.48
CA ARG A 145 -9.01 6.87 14.44
C ARG A 145 -8.50 5.51 14.89
N THR A 146 -8.02 5.40 16.13
CA THR A 146 -7.58 4.12 16.69
C THR A 146 -8.75 3.13 16.78
N PHE A 147 -9.90 3.58 17.28
CA PHE A 147 -11.10 2.74 17.37
C PHE A 147 -11.56 2.22 16.01
N VAL A 148 -11.74 3.10 15.01
CA VAL A 148 -12.23 2.69 13.68
C VAL A 148 -11.21 1.82 12.95
N ASN A 149 -9.91 2.04 13.12
CA ASN A 149 -8.88 1.18 12.52
C ASN A 149 -8.88 -0.22 13.12
N LEU A 150 -9.06 -0.35 14.44
CA LEU A 150 -9.16 -1.65 15.10
C LEU A 150 -10.44 -2.38 14.69
N LEU A 151 -11.57 -1.66 14.63
CA LEU A 151 -12.83 -2.20 14.15
C LEU A 151 -12.75 -2.66 12.70
N GLY A 152 -12.24 -1.82 11.81
CA GLY A 152 -12.05 -2.14 10.39
C GLY A 152 -11.13 -3.35 10.21
N PHE A 153 -10.02 -3.40 10.96
CA PHE A 153 -9.12 -4.55 10.95
C PHE A 153 -9.80 -5.84 11.44
N ALA A 154 -10.55 -5.79 12.54
CA ALA A 154 -11.27 -6.94 13.06
C ALA A 154 -12.29 -7.48 12.05
N LEU A 155 -13.06 -6.59 11.41
CA LEU A 155 -14.00 -6.95 10.35
C LEU A 155 -13.29 -7.54 9.13
N CYS A 156 -12.20 -6.91 8.70
CA CYS A 156 -11.35 -7.39 7.60
C CYS A 156 -10.86 -8.81 7.87
N LEU A 157 -10.32 -9.05 9.06
CA LEU A 157 -9.80 -10.35 9.46
C LEU A 157 -10.91 -11.41 9.51
N ALA A 158 -12.05 -11.08 10.12
CA ALA A 158 -13.20 -12.00 10.20
C ALA A 158 -13.69 -12.42 8.80
N LEU A 159 -13.79 -11.46 7.86
CA LEU A 159 -14.23 -11.74 6.50
C LEU A 159 -13.15 -12.45 5.67
N ALA A 160 -11.88 -12.13 5.87
CA ALA A 160 -10.76 -12.83 5.24
C ALA A 160 -10.72 -14.31 5.67
N MET A 161 -10.89 -14.58 6.97
CA MET A 161 -11.01 -15.95 7.49
C MET A 161 -12.24 -16.68 6.95
N ALA A 162 -13.31 -15.95 6.60
CA ALA A 162 -14.50 -16.50 5.96
C ALA A 162 -14.36 -16.64 4.42
N GLY A 163 -13.18 -16.39 3.84
CA GLY A 163 -12.92 -16.57 2.41
C GLY A 163 -13.48 -15.47 1.51
N TRP A 164 -13.69 -14.25 2.01
CA TRP A 164 -14.23 -13.14 1.21
C TRP A 164 -13.22 -12.50 0.25
N GLY A 165 -11.95 -12.91 0.32
CA GLY A 165 -10.88 -12.42 -0.55
C GLY A 165 -10.69 -10.91 -0.46
N TRP A 166 -10.52 -10.25 -1.61
CA TRP A 166 -10.31 -8.80 -1.69
C TRP A 166 -11.47 -7.98 -1.10
N LYS A 167 -12.69 -8.51 -1.08
CA LYS A 167 -13.88 -7.80 -0.56
C LYS A 167 -13.73 -7.47 0.92
N ALA A 168 -13.00 -8.29 1.68
CA ALA A 168 -12.67 -8.01 3.08
C ALA A 168 -11.88 -6.70 3.24
N LEU A 169 -10.99 -6.37 2.29
CA LEU A 169 -10.22 -5.12 2.27
C LEU A 169 -11.11 -3.91 1.95
N LEU A 170 -12.12 -4.09 1.08
CA LEU A 170 -13.08 -3.02 0.79
C LEU A 170 -14.00 -2.75 1.98
N VAL A 171 -14.51 -3.80 2.65
CA VAL A 171 -15.39 -3.67 3.83
C VAL A 171 -14.69 -2.95 4.97
N ASP A 172 -13.40 -3.20 5.20
CA ASP A 172 -12.58 -2.42 6.13
C ASP A 172 -12.69 -0.91 5.88
N ARG A 173 -12.52 -0.47 4.62
CA ARG A 173 -12.58 0.95 4.25
C ARG A 173 -13.97 1.53 4.42
N VAL A 174 -15.00 0.78 4.02
CA VAL A 174 -16.40 1.17 4.19
C VAL A 174 -16.73 1.34 5.68
N ALA A 175 -16.33 0.38 6.52
CA ALA A 175 -16.57 0.44 7.97
C ALA A 175 -15.89 1.65 8.61
N ILE A 176 -14.62 1.91 8.26
CA ILE A 176 -13.88 3.08 8.74
C ILE A 176 -14.59 4.37 8.33
N ALA A 177 -14.94 4.52 7.06
CA ALA A 177 -15.58 5.74 6.55
C ALA A 177 -16.95 5.98 7.19
N LEU A 178 -17.79 4.95 7.29
CA LEU A 178 -19.13 5.06 7.88
C LEU A 178 -19.09 5.42 9.37
N VAL A 179 -18.30 4.71 10.17
CA VAL A 179 -18.24 4.94 11.61
C VAL A 179 -17.60 6.30 11.90
N THR A 180 -16.52 6.66 11.17
CA THR A 180 -15.90 7.98 11.29
C THR A 180 -16.90 9.08 10.95
N GLY A 181 -17.64 8.94 9.85
CA GLY A 181 -18.64 9.90 9.41
C GLY A 181 -19.75 10.09 10.45
N VAL A 182 -20.35 9.01 10.94
CA VAL A 182 -21.42 9.04 11.95
C VAL A 182 -20.95 9.72 13.23
N VAL A 183 -19.78 9.36 13.74
CA VAL A 183 -19.25 9.93 14.99
C VAL A 183 -18.93 11.41 14.82
N LEU A 184 -18.31 11.82 13.71
CA LEU A 184 -17.97 13.23 13.45
C LEU A 184 -19.21 14.09 13.23
N TRP A 185 -20.23 13.56 12.57
CA TRP A 185 -21.53 14.22 12.41
C TRP A 185 -22.18 14.47 13.76
N ALA A 186 -22.23 13.45 14.62
CA ALA A 186 -22.79 13.57 15.97
C ALA A 186 -22.00 14.57 16.84
N HIS A 187 -20.67 14.59 16.71
CA HIS A 187 -19.78 15.40 17.55
C HIS A 187 -19.78 16.90 17.22
N THR A 188 -19.82 17.24 15.93
CA THR A 188 -19.66 18.64 15.50
C THR A 188 -20.95 19.45 15.50
N GLY A 189 -22.11 18.81 15.36
CA GLY A 189 -23.42 19.45 15.28
C GLY A 189 -23.65 20.32 14.03
N TRP A 190 -22.64 20.45 13.16
CA TRP A 190 -22.75 21.18 11.90
C TRP A 190 -23.67 20.40 10.94
N ARG A 191 -24.52 21.11 10.20
CA ARG A 191 -25.49 20.49 9.30
C ARG A 191 -25.11 20.74 7.85
N PRO A 192 -24.79 19.69 7.07
CA PRO A 192 -24.48 19.87 5.67
C PRO A 192 -25.69 20.37 4.89
N SER A 193 -25.42 21.25 3.94
CA SER A 193 -26.40 21.68 2.94
C SER A 193 -25.66 21.99 1.65
N LEU A 194 -26.15 21.48 0.52
CA LEU A 194 -25.60 21.80 -0.79
C LEU A 194 -25.80 23.29 -1.08
N ARG A 195 -24.73 24.08 -0.97
CA ARG A 195 -24.72 25.52 -1.21
C ARG A 195 -23.37 25.93 -1.76
N LEU A 196 -23.37 26.44 -2.98
CA LEU A 196 -22.18 26.98 -3.66
C LEU A 196 -22.25 28.50 -3.70
N HIS A 197 -21.57 29.15 -2.77
CA HIS A 197 -21.42 30.60 -2.77
C HIS A 197 -20.32 31.00 -3.77
N ARG A 198 -20.70 31.67 -4.86
CA ARG A 198 -19.81 31.97 -6.01
C ARG A 198 -18.46 32.62 -5.61
N PRO A 199 -18.41 33.67 -4.76
CA PRO A 199 -17.14 34.24 -4.30
C PRO A 199 -16.25 33.23 -3.57
N SER A 200 -16.85 32.42 -2.68
CA SER A 200 -16.13 31.37 -1.96
C SER A 200 -15.61 30.31 -2.91
N LEU A 201 -16.44 29.87 -3.88
CA LEU A 201 -16.07 28.86 -4.87
C LEU A 201 -14.94 29.34 -5.77
N ARG A 202 -14.99 30.58 -6.26
CA ARG A 202 -13.93 31.19 -7.08
C ARG A 202 -12.61 31.25 -6.32
N TRP A 203 -12.64 31.59 -5.03
CA TRP A 203 -11.45 31.59 -4.18
C TRP A 203 -10.89 30.18 -4.00
N TYR A 204 -11.74 29.22 -3.61
CA TYR A 204 -11.31 27.84 -3.43
C TYR A 204 -10.71 27.30 -4.72
N TRP A 205 -11.41 27.47 -5.85
CA TRP A 205 -10.96 27.01 -7.16
C TRP A 205 -9.60 27.59 -7.53
N GLY A 206 -9.39 28.91 -7.38
CA GLY A 206 -8.09 29.53 -7.66
C GLY A 206 -6.95 29.00 -6.79
N PHE A 207 -7.24 28.63 -5.54
CA PHE A 207 -6.25 27.99 -4.66
C PHE A 207 -5.98 26.54 -5.06
N VAL A 208 -7.05 25.73 -5.16
CA VAL A 208 -6.91 24.28 -5.39
C VAL A 208 -6.48 23.95 -6.81
N SER A 209 -6.78 24.78 -7.81
CA SER A 209 -6.36 24.53 -9.20
C SER A 209 -4.85 24.61 -9.39
N VAL A 210 -4.16 25.46 -8.62
CA VAL A 210 -2.70 25.54 -8.64
C VAL A 210 -2.11 24.29 -7.98
N MET A 211 -2.66 23.86 -6.85
CA MET A 211 -2.28 22.61 -6.19
C MET A 211 -2.60 21.38 -7.03
N PHE A 212 -3.68 21.41 -7.80
CA PHE A 212 -4.06 20.37 -8.74
C PHE A 212 -2.98 20.14 -9.79
N LEU A 213 -2.45 21.22 -10.39
CA LEU A 213 -1.38 21.10 -11.38
C LEU A 213 -0.15 20.44 -10.77
N ASN A 214 0.19 20.78 -9.52
CA ASN A 214 1.28 20.13 -8.80
C ASN A 214 0.99 18.63 -8.54
N ALA A 215 -0.23 18.29 -8.12
CA ALA A 215 -0.64 16.90 -7.87
C ALA A 215 -0.68 16.07 -9.16
N LEU A 216 -1.18 16.65 -10.26
CA LEU A 216 -1.18 16.04 -11.59
C LEU A 216 0.25 15.80 -12.07
N TRP A 217 1.14 16.79 -11.89
CA TRP A 217 2.55 16.65 -12.22
C TRP A 217 3.21 15.52 -11.43
N GLY A 218 2.92 15.43 -10.12
CA GLY A 218 3.38 14.32 -9.28
C GLY A 218 2.90 12.96 -9.79
N LYS A 219 1.62 12.83 -10.18
CA LYS A 219 1.10 11.57 -10.74
C LYS A 219 1.71 11.19 -12.08
N VAL A 220 2.00 12.17 -12.94
CA VAL A 220 2.73 11.90 -14.18
C VAL A 220 4.15 11.46 -13.86
N LEU A 221 4.87 12.18 -12.99
CA LEU A 221 6.25 11.85 -12.64
C LEU A 221 6.40 10.46 -11.98
N PHE A 222 5.52 10.10 -11.05
CA PHE A 222 5.59 8.85 -10.29
C PHE A 222 4.69 7.72 -10.81
N GLY A 223 3.96 7.95 -11.89
CA GLY A 223 3.04 6.96 -12.46
C GLY A 223 3.21 6.71 -13.94
N PHE A 224 3.99 7.55 -14.65
CA PHE A 224 4.25 7.36 -16.08
C PHE A 224 5.10 6.11 -16.34
N ASP A 225 6.03 5.80 -15.45
CA ASP A 225 6.80 4.55 -15.41
C ASP A 225 5.89 3.31 -15.36
N ILE A 226 4.95 3.26 -14.41
CA ILE A 226 3.96 2.19 -14.24
C ILE A 226 3.07 2.11 -15.48
N PHE A 227 2.59 3.23 -15.99
CA PHE A 227 1.79 3.28 -17.21
C PHE A 227 2.55 2.72 -18.42
N ALA A 228 3.79 3.16 -18.62
CA ALA A 228 4.63 2.72 -19.75
C ALA A 228 4.96 1.22 -19.66
N ILE A 229 5.28 0.72 -18.47
CA ILE A 229 5.53 -0.70 -18.21
C ILE A 229 4.27 -1.53 -18.46
N THR A 230 3.11 -1.09 -17.95
CA THR A 230 1.84 -1.78 -18.17
C THR A 230 1.49 -1.88 -19.65
N ARG A 231 1.63 -0.79 -20.39
CA ARG A 231 1.32 -0.74 -21.82
C ARG A 231 2.27 -1.61 -22.67
N ARG A 232 3.56 -1.64 -22.35
CA ARG A 232 4.60 -2.28 -23.18
C ARG A 232 4.94 -3.71 -22.77
N LEU A 233 4.88 -4.00 -21.48
CA LEU A 233 5.34 -5.26 -20.89
C LEU A 233 4.18 -6.06 -20.25
N GLY A 234 3.02 -5.44 -20.03
CA GLY A 234 1.84 -6.11 -19.48
C GLY A 234 1.85 -6.25 -17.96
N GLY A 235 0.77 -6.81 -17.41
CA GLY A 235 0.47 -6.77 -15.97
C GLY A 235 1.50 -7.47 -15.07
N VAL A 236 2.18 -8.52 -15.55
CA VAL A 236 3.20 -9.25 -14.78
C VAL A 236 4.37 -8.34 -14.42
N PHE A 237 4.94 -7.64 -15.41
CA PHE A 237 6.05 -6.72 -15.18
C PHE A 237 5.62 -5.48 -14.39
N THR A 238 4.38 -5.02 -14.59
CA THR A 238 3.80 -3.97 -13.75
C THR A 238 3.75 -4.38 -12.28
N GLY A 239 3.40 -5.62 -11.98
CA GLY A 239 3.39 -6.15 -10.61
C GLY A 239 4.79 -6.17 -9.98
N ILE A 240 5.77 -6.70 -10.70
CA ILE A 240 7.18 -6.73 -10.27
C ILE A 240 7.71 -5.32 -10.02
N TYR A 241 7.46 -4.41 -10.97
CA TYR A 241 7.88 -3.02 -10.86
C TYR A 241 7.21 -2.30 -9.69
N ASN A 242 5.89 -2.45 -9.52
CA ASN A 242 5.17 -1.88 -8.38
C ASN A 242 5.70 -2.39 -7.04
N MET A 243 6.06 -3.67 -6.96
CA MET A 243 6.67 -4.24 -5.76
C MET A 243 8.05 -3.61 -5.52
N ALA A 244 8.92 -3.59 -6.53
CA ALA A 244 10.25 -2.99 -6.44
C ALA A 244 10.17 -1.51 -6.03
N MET A 245 9.25 -0.75 -6.61
CA MET A 245 9.03 0.67 -6.29
C MET A 245 8.54 0.88 -4.87
N LYS A 246 7.63 0.04 -4.35
CA LYS A 246 7.23 0.10 -2.94
C LYS A 246 8.44 -0.01 -2.01
N TRP A 247 9.35 -0.95 -2.28
CA TRP A 247 10.58 -1.09 -1.49
C TRP A 247 11.54 0.07 -1.71
N ALA A 248 11.71 0.53 -2.94
CA ALA A 248 12.59 1.65 -3.29
C ALA A 248 12.17 2.98 -2.65
N LEU A 249 10.87 3.16 -2.37
CA LEU A 249 10.32 4.38 -1.77
C LEU A 249 10.34 4.38 -0.23
N ILE A 250 10.55 3.24 0.44
CA ILE A 250 10.61 3.16 1.91
C ILE A 250 11.62 4.16 2.53
N PRO A 251 12.87 4.29 2.05
CA PRO A 251 13.81 5.27 2.59
C PRO A 251 13.27 6.70 2.52
N MET A 252 12.60 7.04 1.40
CA MET A 252 12.00 8.34 1.18
C MET A 252 10.84 8.58 2.14
N GLU A 253 9.93 7.62 2.31
CA GLU A 253 8.78 7.74 3.21
C GLU A 253 9.19 7.86 4.68
N LEU A 254 10.14 7.04 5.13
CA LEU A 254 10.64 7.08 6.50
C LEU A 254 11.39 8.39 6.79
N GLY A 255 12.19 8.86 5.84
CA GLY A 255 12.93 10.12 5.95
C GLY A 255 12.04 11.36 5.91
N ALA A 256 11.14 11.44 4.93
CA ALA A 256 10.24 12.57 4.75
C ALA A 256 9.28 12.72 5.94
N GLY A 257 8.69 11.62 6.42
CA GLY A 257 7.73 11.65 7.52
C GLY A 257 8.33 12.12 8.85
N PHE A 258 9.56 11.70 9.16
CA PHE A 258 10.24 12.10 10.40
C PHE A 258 10.68 13.57 10.35
N LEU A 259 11.21 14.01 9.22
CA LEU A 259 11.90 15.29 9.15
C LEU A 259 10.98 16.44 8.73
N ALA A 260 9.89 16.19 8.01
CA ALA A 260 8.94 17.25 7.65
C ALA A 260 8.28 17.92 8.87
N VAL A 261 7.91 17.14 9.89
CA VAL A 261 7.28 17.66 11.12
C VAL A 261 8.28 18.50 11.95
N MET A 262 9.52 18.04 12.04
CA MET A 262 10.60 18.77 12.71
C MET A 262 11.00 20.02 11.93
N ALA A 263 11.08 19.92 10.60
CA ALA A 263 11.43 21.00 9.70
C ALA A 263 10.47 22.17 9.83
N LEU A 264 9.16 21.93 9.75
CA LEU A 264 8.16 22.99 9.85
C LEU A 264 8.24 23.71 11.21
N SER A 265 8.42 22.95 12.28
CA SER A 265 8.57 23.49 13.63
C SER A 265 9.84 24.35 13.78
N LEU A 266 10.95 23.89 13.21
CA LEU A 266 12.22 24.62 13.22
C LEU A 266 12.14 25.87 12.35
N TYR A 267 11.61 25.77 11.12
CA TYR A 267 11.43 26.91 10.22
C TYR A 267 10.52 27.97 10.83
N SER A 268 9.42 27.56 11.47
CA SER A 268 8.53 28.51 12.13
C SER A 268 9.19 29.25 13.29
N LYS A 269 10.07 28.57 14.04
CA LYS A 269 10.83 29.17 15.15
C LYS A 269 11.92 30.11 14.64
N GLU A 270 12.69 29.69 13.65
CA GLU A 270 13.81 30.46 13.09
C GLU A 270 13.33 31.60 12.18
N ARG A 271 12.07 31.58 11.70
CA ARG A 271 11.46 32.68 10.93
C ARG A 271 11.52 34.03 11.66
N VAL A 272 11.42 34.01 12.99
CA VAL A 272 11.51 35.23 13.83
C VAL A 272 12.90 35.86 13.77
N ARG A 273 13.94 35.06 13.52
CA ARG A 273 15.34 35.52 13.43
C ARG A 273 15.75 35.96 12.01
N GLY A 274 14.83 35.91 11.06
CA GLY A 274 15.06 36.38 9.69
C GLY A 274 15.50 35.29 8.70
N PRO A 275 15.68 35.67 7.42
CA PRO A 275 15.84 34.74 6.31
C PRO A 275 17.13 33.90 6.38
N GLU A 276 18.22 34.44 6.94
CA GLU A 276 19.49 33.69 7.07
C GLU A 276 19.39 32.53 8.07
N ALA A 277 18.71 32.74 9.19
CA ALA A 277 18.46 31.68 10.17
C ALA A 277 17.59 30.56 9.58
N VAL A 278 16.58 30.93 8.77
CA VAL A 278 15.76 29.95 8.04
C VAL A 278 16.59 29.20 6.99
N ARG A 279 17.48 29.87 6.27
CA ARG A 279 18.39 29.23 5.30
C ARG A 279 19.33 28.23 5.97
N ALA A 280 19.91 28.59 7.12
CA ALA A 280 20.74 27.69 7.91
C ALA A 280 19.95 26.48 8.42
N ALA A 281 18.75 26.72 8.97
CA ALA A 281 17.85 25.65 9.40
C ALA A 281 17.45 24.71 8.24
N TYR A 282 17.18 25.26 7.05
CA TYR A 282 16.89 24.46 5.86
C TYR A 282 18.08 23.58 5.46
N GLY A 283 19.30 24.11 5.52
CA GLY A 283 20.53 23.36 5.26
C GLY A 283 20.71 22.19 6.22
N GLU A 284 20.56 22.43 7.52
CA GLU A 284 20.66 21.40 8.56
C GLU A 284 19.61 20.30 8.40
N VAL A 285 18.34 20.68 8.18
CA VAL A 285 17.26 19.74 7.93
C VAL A 285 17.55 18.89 6.70
N THR A 286 17.92 19.52 5.58
CA THR A 286 18.22 18.82 4.33
C THR A 286 19.40 17.87 4.49
N PHE A 287 20.45 18.30 5.19
CA PHE A 287 21.62 17.49 5.48
C PHE A 287 21.27 16.21 6.25
N HIS A 288 20.41 16.33 7.27
CA HIS A 288 19.94 15.17 8.03
C HIS A 288 18.98 14.28 7.23
N ILE A 289 18.12 14.85 6.38
CA ILE A 289 17.26 14.09 5.47
C ILE A 289 18.09 13.22 4.55
N VAL A 290 19.05 13.82 3.85
CA VAL A 290 19.90 13.11 2.89
C VAL A 290 20.67 12.00 3.59
N ARG A 291 21.31 12.27 4.73
CA ARG A 291 22.08 11.25 5.45
C ARG A 291 21.21 10.10 5.94
N PHE A 292 20.04 10.39 6.51
CA PHE A 292 19.14 9.35 7.01
C PHE A 292 18.60 8.48 5.86
N SER A 293 18.09 9.11 4.80
CA SER A 293 17.56 8.40 3.64
C SER A 293 18.64 7.58 2.92
N THR A 294 19.84 8.12 2.77
CA THR A 294 20.97 7.38 2.17
C THR A 294 21.41 6.21 3.04
N ALA A 295 21.48 6.37 4.36
CA ALA A 295 21.85 5.26 5.25
C ALA A 295 20.84 4.11 5.15
N ILE A 296 19.53 4.40 5.15
CA ILE A 296 18.50 3.38 4.95
C ILE A 296 18.60 2.75 3.57
N ALA A 297 18.77 3.55 2.51
CA ALA A 297 18.91 3.04 1.15
C ALA A 297 20.11 2.10 1.00
N VAL A 298 21.26 2.44 1.60
CA VAL A 298 22.46 1.59 1.61
C VAL A 298 22.21 0.29 2.37
N LEU A 299 21.60 0.36 3.56
CA LEU A 299 21.24 -0.85 4.32
C LEU A 299 20.30 -1.74 3.51
N MET A 300 19.26 -1.16 2.92
CA MET A 300 18.32 -1.91 2.08
C MET A 300 19.00 -2.53 0.85
N ALA A 301 19.94 -1.83 0.21
CA ALA A 301 20.69 -2.37 -0.91
C ALA A 301 21.61 -3.54 -0.50
N LEU A 302 22.25 -3.45 0.66
CA LEU A 302 23.13 -4.50 1.19
C LEU A 302 22.35 -5.76 1.56
N PHE A 303 21.20 -5.62 2.21
CA PHE A 303 20.37 -6.76 2.65
C PHE A 303 19.31 -7.17 1.62
N MET A 304 19.29 -6.55 0.44
CA MET A 304 18.28 -6.84 -0.60
C MET A 304 18.36 -8.29 -1.06
N GLN A 305 19.57 -8.83 -1.21
CA GLN A 305 19.77 -10.21 -1.68
C GLN A 305 19.24 -11.24 -0.67
N ASP A 306 19.39 -10.97 0.63
CA ASP A 306 18.85 -11.84 1.69
C ASP A 306 17.32 -11.75 1.78
N LEU A 307 16.73 -10.63 1.36
CA LEU A 307 15.27 -10.43 1.28
C LEU A 307 14.65 -11.11 0.05
N PHE A 308 15.42 -11.35 -1.01
CA PHE A 308 14.97 -11.92 -2.29
C PHE A 308 15.92 -13.04 -2.77
N CYS A 309 16.08 -14.10 -1.98
CA CYS A 309 16.87 -15.25 -2.43
C CYS A 309 16.09 -16.13 -3.42
N PHE A 310 16.64 -16.35 -4.62
CA PHE A 310 16.08 -17.27 -5.62
C PHE A 310 16.80 -18.61 -5.59
N ALA A 311 16.10 -19.70 -5.95
CA ALA A 311 16.62 -21.06 -5.82
C ALA A 311 17.92 -21.32 -6.61
N TYR A 312 18.21 -20.48 -7.62
CA TYR A 312 19.32 -20.69 -8.57
C TYR A 312 20.27 -19.51 -8.76
N GLY A 313 20.24 -18.54 -7.84
CA GLY A 313 21.19 -17.43 -7.86
C GLY A 313 20.70 -16.19 -7.13
N PRO A 314 21.54 -15.15 -7.08
CA PRO A 314 21.21 -13.87 -6.46
C PRO A 314 20.22 -13.03 -7.28
N GLU A 315 19.92 -13.43 -8.52
CA GLU A 315 19.05 -12.70 -9.46
C GLU A 315 17.92 -13.61 -9.96
N TRP A 316 16.70 -13.08 -10.00
CA TRP A 316 15.60 -13.74 -10.69
C TRP A 316 15.72 -13.53 -12.20
N ARG A 317 15.70 -14.63 -12.96
CA ARG A 317 15.76 -14.62 -14.41
C ARG A 317 14.49 -15.26 -14.96
N GLN A 318 13.64 -14.44 -15.55
CA GLN A 318 12.37 -14.90 -16.08
C GLN A 318 12.57 -15.93 -17.19
N GLY A 319 11.82 -17.03 -17.14
CA GLY A 319 11.92 -18.14 -18.09
C GLY A 319 13.24 -18.89 -18.01
N ALA A 320 14.11 -18.59 -17.03
CA ALA A 320 15.29 -19.39 -16.80
C ALA A 320 14.94 -20.76 -16.25
N CYS A 321 13.80 -20.87 -15.56
CA CYS A 321 13.28 -22.08 -14.95
C CYS A 321 11.75 -22.16 -15.08
N ASN A 322 11.16 -23.30 -14.72
CA ASN A 322 9.73 -23.56 -14.86
C ASN A 322 8.83 -22.89 -13.78
N ALA A 323 9.30 -21.89 -13.03
CA ALA A 323 8.52 -21.23 -11.97
C ALA A 323 7.68 -20.03 -12.40
N ASP A 324 7.72 -19.66 -13.69
CA ASP A 324 7.02 -18.48 -14.22
C ASP A 324 5.68 -18.80 -14.91
N ALA A 325 5.18 -20.03 -14.76
CA ALA A 325 3.90 -20.45 -15.34
C ALA A 325 2.74 -19.60 -14.77
N PRO A 326 2.04 -18.79 -15.61
CA PRO A 326 1.02 -17.85 -15.13
C PRO A 326 -0.33 -18.48 -14.77
N ALA A 327 -0.55 -19.77 -15.02
CA ALA A 327 -1.89 -20.34 -14.99
C ALA A 327 -1.88 -21.79 -14.47
N GLY A 328 -2.44 -22.03 -13.28
CA GLY A 328 -2.71 -23.38 -12.76
C GLY A 328 -1.72 -23.84 -11.70
N ILE A 329 -1.95 -23.41 -10.47
CA ILE A 329 -1.21 -23.83 -9.28
C ILE A 329 -1.34 -25.37 -9.14
N GLY A 330 -0.23 -26.10 -9.16
CA GLY A 330 -0.24 -27.58 -9.05
C GLY A 330 -0.82 -28.32 -10.26
N ASP A 331 -0.98 -27.68 -11.44
CA ASP A 331 -1.44 -28.37 -12.65
C ASP A 331 -0.29 -29.21 -13.27
N PRO A 332 -0.39 -30.55 -13.26
CA PRO A 332 0.64 -31.42 -13.84
C PRO A 332 0.89 -31.17 -15.34
N ARG A 333 -0.03 -30.50 -16.04
CA ARG A 333 0.08 -30.15 -17.47
C ARG A 333 1.08 -29.01 -17.74
N LEU A 334 1.47 -28.27 -16.72
CA LEU A 334 2.50 -27.23 -16.79
C LEU A 334 3.89 -27.79 -16.52
N LEU A 335 4.00 -29.05 -16.11
CA LEU A 335 5.28 -29.73 -15.99
C LEU A 335 5.92 -29.81 -17.38
N ARG A 336 7.17 -29.38 -17.46
CA ARG A 336 8.01 -29.50 -18.66
C ARG A 336 9.04 -30.61 -18.44
N PRO A 337 9.45 -31.33 -19.50
CA PRO A 337 10.56 -32.27 -19.40
C PRO A 337 11.81 -31.62 -18.81
N SER A 338 12.58 -32.36 -18.01
CA SER A 338 13.88 -31.88 -17.53
C SER A 338 14.77 -31.49 -18.73
N GLY A 339 15.51 -30.40 -18.59
CA GLY A 339 16.31 -29.80 -19.67
C GLY A 339 15.52 -28.89 -20.60
N SER A 340 14.19 -28.76 -20.45
CA SER A 340 13.39 -27.77 -21.20
C SER A 340 13.81 -26.34 -20.91
N TYR A 341 14.45 -26.11 -19.76
CA TYR A 341 14.97 -24.83 -19.33
C TYR A 341 16.48 -24.94 -19.12
N PRO A 342 17.30 -24.82 -20.19
CA PRO A 342 18.75 -25.01 -20.11
C PRO A 342 19.45 -23.95 -19.23
N ALA A 343 18.80 -22.83 -18.96
CA ALA A 343 19.26 -21.80 -18.04
C ALA A 343 18.91 -22.10 -16.57
N CYS A 344 18.14 -23.16 -16.29
CA CYS A 344 17.73 -23.58 -14.94
C CYS A 344 18.82 -24.40 -14.28
N ALA A 345 20.04 -23.86 -14.24
CA ALA A 345 21.26 -24.55 -13.85
C ALA A 345 21.88 -23.85 -12.63
N SER A 346 22.26 -24.63 -11.62
CA SER A 346 23.17 -24.14 -10.58
C SER A 346 24.58 -23.91 -11.16
N PRO A 347 25.43 -23.12 -10.49
CA PRO A 347 26.85 -22.97 -10.84
C PRO A 347 27.62 -24.31 -10.90
N TYR A 348 27.09 -25.36 -10.29
CA TYR A 348 27.67 -26.71 -10.24
C TYR A 348 27.06 -27.66 -11.28
N GLY A 349 26.19 -27.16 -12.17
CA GLY A 349 25.59 -27.94 -13.26
C GLY A 349 24.32 -28.72 -12.90
N ALA A 350 23.80 -28.60 -11.67
CA ALA A 350 22.50 -29.20 -11.31
C ALA A 350 21.33 -28.43 -11.96
N MET A 351 20.48 -29.14 -12.70
CA MET A 351 19.37 -28.59 -13.48
C MET A 351 18.00 -28.82 -12.82
N ASP A 352 17.00 -27.98 -13.10
CA ASP A 352 15.56 -28.22 -12.83
C ASP A 352 15.15 -28.51 -11.36
N MET A 353 15.77 -27.83 -10.40
CA MET A 353 15.59 -27.93 -8.96
C MET A 353 14.67 -26.82 -8.41
N GLU A 354 14.22 -25.90 -9.26
CA GLU A 354 13.30 -24.84 -8.83
C GLU A 354 11.93 -25.48 -8.60
N GLY A 355 11.50 -25.43 -7.35
CA GLY A 355 10.23 -25.99 -6.91
C GLY A 355 10.24 -27.46 -6.49
N ASN A 356 11.41 -28.13 -6.52
CA ASN A 356 11.50 -29.59 -6.30
C ASN A 356 12.34 -30.00 -5.07
N VAL A 357 13.06 -29.07 -4.43
CA VAL A 357 13.97 -29.39 -3.32
C VAL A 357 13.63 -28.57 -2.09
N SER A 358 12.95 -29.25 -1.19
CA SER A 358 12.63 -28.84 0.16
C SER A 358 13.48 -29.65 1.17
N GLU A 359 13.96 -29.00 2.23
CA GLU A 359 14.69 -29.63 3.33
C GLU A 359 13.83 -29.62 4.60
N TRP A 360 13.84 -30.72 5.35
CA TRP A 360 13.22 -30.76 6.68
C TRP A 360 13.97 -29.86 7.65
N VAL A 361 13.26 -28.90 8.23
CA VAL A 361 13.78 -27.96 9.23
C VAL A 361 13.00 -28.07 10.53
N GLU A 362 13.67 -27.74 11.62
CA GLU A 362 13.01 -27.54 12.90
C GLU A 362 12.23 -26.22 12.87
N THR A 363 10.96 -26.25 13.30
CA THR A 363 10.18 -25.02 13.46
C THR A 363 10.53 -24.32 14.75
N THR A 364 10.73 -23.00 14.68
CA THR A 364 10.96 -22.16 15.85
C THR A 364 9.65 -21.61 16.44
N ASP A 365 8.49 -21.89 15.81
CA ASP A 365 7.17 -21.45 16.28
C ASP A 365 6.54 -22.54 17.18
N PRO A 366 6.35 -22.28 18.48
CA PRO A 366 5.84 -23.27 19.43
C PRO A 366 4.42 -23.77 19.11
N ARG A 367 3.65 -23.03 18.30
CA ARG A 367 2.28 -23.42 17.92
C ARG A 367 2.24 -24.62 16.99
N TRP A 368 3.34 -24.87 16.28
CA TRP A 368 3.49 -25.97 15.35
C TRP A 368 4.53 -26.98 15.88
N ALA A 369 4.81 -26.92 17.19
CA ALA A 369 5.71 -27.85 17.86
C ALA A 369 5.16 -29.26 17.70
N GLY A 370 5.91 -30.09 16.96
CA GLY A 370 5.53 -31.45 16.64
C GLY A 370 5.08 -31.66 15.21
N GLU A 371 4.95 -30.65 14.36
CA GLU A 371 4.82 -30.86 12.90
C GLU A 371 6.20 -30.88 12.24
N ALA A 372 6.33 -31.65 11.16
CA ALA A 372 7.54 -31.65 10.35
C ALA A 372 7.45 -30.47 9.35
N TRP A 373 8.46 -29.60 9.36
CA TRP A 373 8.48 -28.40 8.52
C TRP A 373 9.47 -28.54 7.39
N LEU A 374 9.10 -28.02 6.23
CA LEU A 374 9.96 -27.94 5.06
C LEU A 374 10.37 -26.50 4.78
N ALA A 375 11.62 -26.35 4.36
CA ALA A 375 12.24 -25.10 3.93
C ALA A 375 12.95 -25.30 2.61
N GLY A 376 12.78 -24.38 1.67
CA GLY A 376 13.41 -24.49 0.35
C GLY A 376 12.40 -24.49 -0.78
N GLY A 377 12.88 -24.72 -2.00
CA GLY A 377 12.12 -24.54 -3.23
C GLY A 377 10.79 -25.30 -3.21
N THR A 378 9.72 -24.64 -3.65
CA THR A 378 8.36 -25.18 -3.67
C THR A 378 7.74 -25.05 -5.06
N LEU A 379 7.01 -26.07 -5.53
CA LEU A 379 6.20 -25.98 -6.74
C LEU A 379 5.02 -24.98 -6.55
N TRP A 380 4.66 -24.71 -5.28
CA TRP A 380 3.58 -23.82 -4.86
C TRP A 380 4.08 -22.40 -4.60
N THR A 381 4.84 -21.85 -5.55
CA THR A 381 5.48 -20.52 -5.38
C THR A 381 4.49 -19.38 -5.11
N GLY A 382 3.23 -19.53 -5.53
CA GLY A 382 2.14 -18.59 -5.26
C GLY A 382 1.53 -18.70 -3.85
N VAL A 383 1.80 -19.78 -3.11
CA VAL A 383 1.27 -20.04 -1.75
C VAL A 383 2.34 -19.84 -0.70
N TYR A 384 3.51 -20.45 -0.87
CA TYR A 384 4.59 -20.44 0.13
C TYR A 384 5.73 -19.48 -0.20
N GLY A 385 5.63 -18.75 -1.32
CA GLY A 385 6.66 -17.83 -1.80
C GLY A 385 7.65 -18.48 -2.77
N ARG A 386 8.44 -17.65 -3.45
CA ARG A 386 9.48 -18.09 -4.39
C ARG A 386 10.83 -18.24 -3.67
N GLY A 387 11.63 -19.22 -4.09
CA GLY A 387 13.03 -19.34 -3.67
C GLY A 387 13.25 -20.08 -2.34
N CYS A 388 14.44 -19.90 -1.75
CA CYS A 388 14.87 -20.69 -0.58
C CYS A 388 14.26 -20.25 0.76
N ALA A 389 13.51 -19.13 0.75
CA ALA A 389 12.78 -18.62 1.92
C ALA A 389 11.39 -19.24 2.08
N ALA A 390 10.91 -20.05 1.11
CA ALA A 390 9.62 -20.71 1.23
C ALA A 390 9.60 -21.69 2.43
N ARG A 391 8.46 -21.72 3.14
CA ARG A 391 8.25 -22.55 4.34
C ARG A 391 6.84 -23.14 4.29
N HIS A 392 6.71 -24.43 4.54
CA HIS A 392 5.41 -25.11 4.60
C HIS A 392 5.48 -26.32 5.54
N ALA A 393 4.33 -26.65 6.14
CA ALA A 393 4.20 -27.77 7.07
C ALA A 393 3.67 -29.00 6.36
N HIS A 394 4.17 -30.17 6.72
CA HIS A 394 3.65 -31.46 6.29
C HIS A 394 3.20 -32.29 7.48
N GLY A 395 2.18 -33.13 7.26
CA GLY A 395 1.65 -33.99 8.31
C GLY A 395 2.70 -35.00 8.79
N ASN A 396 2.80 -35.19 10.11
CA ASN A 396 3.67 -36.20 10.68
C ASN A 396 3.42 -37.58 10.07
N GLY A 397 4.47 -38.18 9.51
CA GLY A 397 4.42 -39.52 8.90
C GLY A 397 4.21 -39.52 7.38
N GLN A 398 4.02 -38.36 6.74
CA GLN A 398 4.10 -38.25 5.29
C GLN A 398 5.58 -38.20 4.86
N THR A 399 6.09 -39.32 4.33
CA THR A 399 7.46 -39.43 3.81
C THR A 399 7.57 -39.10 2.32
N SER A 400 6.45 -38.76 1.67
CA SER A 400 6.37 -38.44 0.24
C SER A 400 5.21 -37.49 -0.02
N THR A 401 5.42 -36.51 -0.90
CA THR A 401 4.46 -35.46 -1.28
C THR A 401 4.52 -35.35 -2.80
N GLU A 402 3.44 -34.96 -3.48
CA GLU A 402 3.45 -34.80 -4.95
C GLU A 402 4.24 -33.56 -5.40
N ASP A 403 4.49 -32.69 -4.42
CA ASP A 403 5.04 -31.36 -4.44
C ASP A 403 6.57 -31.37 -4.33
N ASP A 404 7.11 -32.38 -3.62
CA ASP A 404 8.52 -32.52 -3.26
C ASP A 404 9.05 -33.86 -3.78
N GLY A 405 9.96 -33.81 -4.75
CA GLY A 405 10.48 -35.02 -5.37
C GLY A 405 11.81 -34.82 -6.08
N PHE A 406 12.68 -35.83 -5.99
CA PHE A 406 13.91 -35.88 -6.79
C PHE A 406 13.61 -36.59 -8.11
N ARG A 407 13.88 -35.92 -9.23
CA ARG A 407 13.86 -36.57 -10.54
C ARG A 407 15.17 -37.34 -10.72
N CYS A 408 15.13 -38.68 -10.72
CA CYS A 408 16.22 -39.45 -11.30
C CYS A 408 16.18 -39.24 -12.82
N CYS A 409 17.24 -38.66 -13.38
CA CYS A 409 17.44 -38.64 -14.82
C CYS A 409 17.52 -40.09 -15.31
N ALA A 410 16.41 -40.65 -15.81
CA ALA A 410 16.51 -41.73 -16.77
C ALA A 410 17.14 -41.10 -18.02
N ASP A 411 18.31 -41.60 -18.39
CA ASP A 411 19.06 -41.22 -19.58
C ASP A 411 18.09 -41.01 -20.78
N PRO A 412 17.98 -39.81 -21.36
CA PRO A 412 17.00 -39.51 -22.41
C PRO A 412 17.23 -40.33 -23.70
N ALA A 413 18.29 -41.13 -23.76
CA ALA A 413 18.61 -42.05 -24.85
C ALA A 413 18.20 -43.52 -24.59
N ARG A 414 17.39 -43.84 -23.57
CA ARG A 414 16.89 -45.21 -23.34
C ARG A 414 15.38 -45.32 -23.29
#